data_AF-A0A7J6QDB2-F1
#
_entry.id   AF-A0A7J6QDB2-F1
#
_cell.length_a   1.000
_cell.length_b   1.000
_cell.length_c   1.000
_cell.angle_alpha   90.00
_cell.angle_beta   90.00
_cell.angle_gamma   90.00
#
_symmetry.space_group_name_H-M   'P 1'
#
loop_
_entity.id
_entity.type
_entity.pdbx_description
1 polymer ?
#
loop_
_entity_poly.entity_id
_entity_poly.type
_entity_poly.pdbx_seq_one_letter_code
_entity_poly.pdbx_strand_id
1 'polypeptide(L)'
;MVIPIPAVARDNGEPTDFAKGARPVMVILIVLQLALGCCRLYILDIFGGVWTIVLGCFGIWAYAGDRGPYLSDLMFWGLLTFFCMWIFDLIMFLERAFKNHAPLFISSSSQQEGSPFKHNFASSILIAALLIDILVPVFAIIVYKERRSNSEAHHILYDDGSRVSGSHQQSGDSFTAFQDIAQSPWVEITSEEGIYAAHVDHVLFGGDEHLKAHTSGYSLPSGLTQRDRLDSLTNTYAAMVRAFDEVGLDVFLESSCLIGYVRHNGNPIPWDMDIDIGLLQKDCRSVFPNGNDEMYHKLSALLGPRYSVDKMGCDCGDRCEGDDGRMVGHVADKRTGFGVDMFSYSTVTAEDLRPWQHDGRRWLQRKVYCQIRDRDDYTFPEEALLPLQNTTFAGVDGVLIPNNPRLFSSYEYGSNLEIHPFPWGFLAYSSMHALGYCIVILYLLLEFPDSWADKRLPYWYYTALCLAVFRGGVQSFSVGILVNLMPRSSSCRSHQSLSGALRIAFNVYLLYVFRVVLKSFWAQVMEIFVNGVRPDKVYTICIGSTHCYDFYL
;
A
#
# COMPACT_ATOMS: atom_id res chain seq x y z
N MET A 1 9.78 -18.49 -10.48
CA MET A 1 9.41 -19.86 -10.89
C MET A 1 8.70 -20.50 -9.71
N VAL A 2 7.37 -20.29 -9.59
CA VAL A 2 6.56 -20.97 -8.57
C VAL A 2 6.03 -22.24 -9.24
N ILE A 3 6.32 -23.39 -8.64
CA ILE A 3 5.87 -24.69 -9.12
C ILE A 3 4.32 -24.68 -9.04
N PRO A 4 3.57 -24.83 -10.15
CA PRO A 4 2.12 -24.91 -10.09
C PRO A 4 1.75 -26.12 -9.24
N ILE A 5 1.12 -25.87 -8.09
CA ILE A 5 0.62 -26.95 -7.23
C ILE A 5 -0.58 -27.56 -7.96
N PRO A 6 -0.54 -28.85 -8.35
CA PRO A 6 -1.65 -29.49 -9.04
C PRO A 6 -2.90 -29.44 -8.16
N ALA A 7 -4.04 -29.16 -8.78
CA ALA A 7 -5.31 -29.15 -8.08
C ALA A 7 -5.55 -30.53 -7.43
N VAL A 8 -5.58 -30.55 -6.10
CA VAL A 8 -5.75 -31.78 -5.34
C VAL A 8 -7.22 -32.15 -5.43
N ALA A 9 -7.54 -33.20 -6.18
CA ALA A 9 -8.89 -33.76 -6.17
C ALA A 9 -9.31 -33.96 -4.72
N ARG A 10 -10.52 -33.50 -4.36
CA ARG A 10 -11.03 -33.68 -2.99
C ARG A 10 -11.08 -35.18 -2.74
N ASP A 11 -10.16 -35.65 -1.90
CA ASP A 11 -10.03 -37.06 -1.61
C ASP A 11 -11.22 -37.46 -0.75
N ASN A 12 -12.27 -37.95 -1.40
CA ASN A 12 -13.50 -38.40 -0.78
C ASN A 12 -13.32 -39.74 -0.04
N GLY A 13 -12.12 -40.32 -0.05
CA GLY A 13 -11.82 -41.51 0.74
C GLY A 13 -12.02 -41.25 2.22
N GLU A 14 -12.53 -42.26 2.92
CA GLU A 14 -12.72 -42.19 4.37
C GLU A 14 -11.39 -41.85 5.07
N PRO A 15 -11.42 -41.09 6.18
CA PRO A 15 -10.21 -40.85 6.97
C PRO A 15 -9.61 -42.17 7.46
N THR A 16 -8.27 -42.25 7.46
CA THR A 16 -7.53 -43.40 8.01
C THR A 16 -7.78 -43.52 9.51
N ASP A 17 -7.60 -44.71 10.08
CA ASP A 17 -7.78 -44.91 11.52
C ASP A 17 -6.78 -44.10 12.34
N PHE A 18 -5.58 -43.85 11.79
CA PHE A 18 -4.64 -42.89 12.35
C PHE A 18 -5.22 -41.47 12.39
N ALA A 19 -5.79 -40.97 11.29
CA ALA A 19 -6.41 -39.64 11.25
C ALA A 19 -7.60 -39.52 12.21
N LYS A 20 -8.38 -40.60 12.39
CA LYS A 20 -9.44 -40.68 13.40
C LYS A 20 -8.86 -40.64 14.82
N GLY A 21 -7.80 -41.38 15.09
CA GLY A 21 -7.09 -41.40 16.38
C GLY A 21 -6.40 -40.08 16.70
N ALA A 22 -6.01 -39.31 15.69
CA ALA A 22 -5.35 -38.01 15.81
C ALA A 22 -6.31 -36.84 16.11
N ARG A 23 -7.63 -37.08 16.13
CA ARG A 23 -8.65 -36.05 16.41
C ARG A 23 -8.43 -35.26 17.71
N PRO A 24 -8.03 -35.85 18.85
CA PRO A 24 -7.77 -35.09 20.06
C PRO A 24 -6.65 -34.06 19.89
N VAL A 25 -5.59 -34.41 19.14
CA VAL A 25 -4.47 -33.51 18.84
C VAL A 25 -4.97 -32.32 18.01
N MET A 26 -5.80 -32.57 17.00
CA MET A 26 -6.40 -31.51 16.18
C MET A 26 -7.25 -30.55 17.02
N VAL A 27 -8.09 -31.08 17.93
CA VAL A 27 -8.90 -30.24 18.84
C VAL A 27 -8.01 -29.39 19.74
N ILE A 28 -6.93 -29.97 20.30
CA ILE A 28 -5.97 -29.21 21.11
C ILE A 28 -5.37 -28.06 20.30
N LEU A 29 -4.92 -28.31 19.06
CA LEU A 29 -4.35 -27.28 18.19
C LEU A 29 -5.35 -26.17 17.87
N ILE A 30 -6.61 -26.52 17.58
CA ILE A 30 -7.68 -25.54 17.33
C ILE A 30 -7.92 -24.67 18.56
N VAL A 31 -8.04 -25.27 19.75
CA VAL A 31 -8.26 -24.54 21.00
C VAL A 31 -7.08 -23.61 21.31
N LEU A 32 -5.85 -24.09 21.11
CA LEU A 32 -4.65 -23.27 21.28
C LEU A 32 -4.62 -22.08 20.30
N GLN A 33 -4.96 -22.28 19.02
CA GLN A 33 -5.05 -21.18 18.05
C GLN A 33 -6.13 -20.16 18.43
N LEU A 34 -7.33 -20.60 18.83
CA LEU A 34 -8.40 -19.68 19.23
C LEU A 34 -8.02 -18.88 20.48
N ALA A 35 -7.44 -19.55 21.48
CA ALA A 35 -6.97 -18.89 22.69
C ALA A 35 -5.85 -17.89 22.39
N LEU A 36 -4.90 -18.25 21.52
CA LEU A 36 -3.85 -17.37 21.04
C LEU A 36 -4.42 -16.14 20.34
N GLY A 37 -5.39 -16.33 19.43
CA GLY A 37 -6.08 -15.25 18.75
C GLY A 37 -6.73 -14.26 19.72
N CYS A 38 -7.44 -14.75 20.74
CA CYS A 38 -7.98 -13.90 21.80
C CYS A 38 -6.89 -13.14 22.58
N CYS A 39 -5.75 -13.79 22.89
CA CYS A 39 -4.64 -13.13 23.57
C CYS A 39 -3.96 -12.06 22.72
N ARG A 40 -3.88 -12.27 21.40
CA ARG A 40 -3.37 -11.28 20.43
C ARG A 40 -4.26 -10.04 20.39
N LEU A 41 -5.58 -10.23 20.35
CA LEU A 41 -6.53 -9.12 20.46
C LEU A 41 -6.36 -8.33 21.77
N TYR A 42 -6.09 -9.01 22.87
CA TYR A 42 -5.86 -8.38 24.17
C TYR A 42 -4.62 -7.48 24.18
N ILE A 43 -3.53 -7.87 23.49
CA ILE A 43 -2.32 -7.05 23.34
C ILE A 43 -2.42 -6.04 22.18
N LEU A 44 -3.62 -5.81 21.65
CA LEU A 44 -3.91 -4.90 20.54
C LEU A 44 -3.26 -5.28 19.19
N ASP A 45 -2.81 -6.53 19.05
CA ASP A 45 -2.50 -7.11 17.73
C ASP A 45 -3.81 -7.54 17.07
N ILE A 46 -4.56 -6.55 16.58
CA ILE A 46 -5.91 -6.75 16.04
C ILE A 46 -5.85 -7.63 14.79
N PHE A 47 -4.93 -7.33 13.87
CA PHE A 47 -4.82 -8.06 12.61
C PHE A 47 -4.41 -9.51 12.83
N GLY A 48 -3.34 -9.74 13.59
CA GLY A 48 -2.90 -11.07 13.94
C GLY A 48 -3.97 -11.85 14.71
N GLY A 49 -4.59 -11.23 15.70
CA GLY A 49 -5.65 -11.86 16.50
C GLY A 49 -6.88 -12.27 15.68
N VAL A 50 -7.40 -11.41 14.81
CA VAL A 50 -8.55 -11.74 13.95
C VAL A 50 -8.19 -12.89 13.02
N TRP A 51 -7.04 -12.86 12.36
CA TRP A 51 -6.66 -13.90 11.42
C TRP A 51 -6.38 -15.25 12.09
N THR A 52 -5.73 -15.26 13.26
CA THR A 52 -5.54 -16.50 14.02
C THR A 52 -6.89 -17.11 14.41
N ILE A 53 -7.90 -16.30 14.77
CA ILE A 53 -9.26 -16.79 15.04
C ILE A 53 -9.91 -17.37 13.78
N VAL A 54 -9.83 -16.67 12.65
CA VAL A 54 -10.37 -17.15 11.37
C VAL A 54 -9.75 -18.51 10.99
N LEU A 55 -8.45 -18.69 11.17
CA LEU A 55 -7.77 -19.96 10.91
C LEU A 55 -8.15 -21.04 11.90
N GLY A 56 -8.35 -20.70 13.18
CA GLY A 56 -8.95 -21.61 14.17
C GLY A 56 -10.34 -22.09 13.74
N CYS A 57 -11.18 -21.21 13.20
CA CYS A 57 -12.49 -21.55 12.64
C CYS A 57 -12.38 -22.47 11.41
N PHE A 58 -11.38 -22.26 10.53
CA PHE A 58 -11.08 -23.21 9.45
C PHE A 58 -10.65 -24.58 10.00
N GLY A 59 -9.91 -24.62 11.11
CA GLY A 59 -9.61 -25.85 11.82
C GLY A 59 -10.87 -26.55 12.34
N ILE A 60 -11.82 -25.82 12.95
CA ILE A 60 -13.14 -26.37 13.34
C ILE A 60 -13.86 -26.93 12.12
N TRP A 61 -13.87 -26.21 11.00
CA TRP A 61 -14.50 -26.68 9.77
C TRP A 61 -13.86 -27.96 9.24
N ALA A 62 -12.52 -28.01 9.19
CA ALA A 62 -11.79 -29.21 8.82
C ALA A 62 -12.07 -30.37 9.78
N TYR A 63 -12.31 -30.10 11.07
CA TYR A 63 -12.67 -31.13 12.07
C TYR A 63 -14.12 -31.62 11.92
N ALA A 64 -15.06 -30.72 11.67
CA ALA A 64 -16.51 -30.94 11.79
C ALA A 64 -17.15 -31.72 10.63
N GLY A 65 -16.39 -32.15 9.62
CA GLY A 65 -16.93 -32.97 8.53
C GLY A 65 -17.60 -34.24 9.06
N ASP A 66 -18.77 -34.60 8.53
CA ASP A 66 -19.60 -35.73 9.00
C ASP A 66 -18.86 -37.08 9.04
N ARG A 67 -17.78 -37.23 8.28
CA ARG A 67 -16.94 -38.44 8.23
C ARG A 67 -15.58 -38.29 8.93
N GLY A 68 -15.31 -37.13 9.54
CA GLY A 68 -14.01 -36.72 10.06
C GLY A 68 -13.26 -35.78 9.11
N PRO A 69 -12.01 -35.41 9.47
CA PRO A 69 -11.25 -34.45 8.69
C PRO A 69 -10.87 -35.02 7.33
N TYR A 70 -11.42 -34.43 6.27
CA TYR A 70 -10.95 -34.68 4.91
C TYR A 70 -9.50 -34.21 4.82
N LEU A 71 -8.65 -35.04 4.20
CA LEU A 71 -7.23 -34.74 4.08
C LEU A 71 -6.99 -33.40 3.37
N SER A 72 -7.79 -33.09 2.35
CA SER A 72 -7.73 -31.81 1.62
C SER A 72 -7.94 -30.62 2.54
N ASP A 73 -8.94 -30.70 3.43
CA ASP A 73 -9.37 -29.61 4.28
C ASP A 73 -8.34 -29.41 5.41
N LEU A 74 -7.79 -30.52 5.92
CA LEU A 74 -6.69 -30.49 6.88
C LEU A 74 -5.41 -29.90 6.28
N MET A 75 -5.03 -30.30 5.06
CA MET A 75 -3.87 -29.75 4.37
C MET A 75 -4.05 -28.28 4.04
N PHE A 76 -5.26 -27.87 3.68
CA PHE A 76 -5.59 -26.48 3.41
C PHE A 76 -5.44 -25.62 4.67
N TRP A 77 -5.99 -26.06 5.82
CA TRP A 77 -5.80 -25.39 7.11
C TRP A 77 -4.32 -25.31 7.50
N GLY A 78 -3.56 -26.39 7.30
CA GLY A 78 -2.10 -26.43 7.53
C GLY A 78 -1.35 -25.39 6.70
N LEU A 79 -1.58 -25.38 5.39
CA LEU A 79 -0.90 -24.45 4.47
C LEU A 79 -1.28 -23.00 4.73
N LEU A 80 -2.56 -22.70 4.95
CA LEU A 80 -3.00 -21.34 5.29
C LEU A 80 -2.36 -20.87 6.60
N THR A 81 -2.32 -21.71 7.63
CA THR A 81 -1.68 -21.35 8.90
C THR A 81 -0.20 -21.02 8.70
N PHE A 82 0.52 -21.85 7.93
CA PHE A 82 1.94 -21.63 7.65
C PHE A 82 2.20 -20.32 6.88
N PHE A 83 1.53 -20.15 5.73
CA PHE A 83 1.82 -19.04 4.84
C PHE A 83 1.22 -17.71 5.32
N CYS A 84 0.01 -17.75 5.88
CA CYS A 84 -0.70 -16.54 6.26
C CYS A 84 -0.33 -16.05 7.66
N MET A 85 0.02 -16.91 8.61
CA MET A 85 0.37 -16.49 9.98
C MET A 85 1.83 -16.71 10.31
N TRP A 86 2.32 -17.96 10.22
CA TRP A 86 3.63 -18.30 10.77
C TRP A 86 4.78 -17.47 10.19
N ILE A 87 4.76 -17.21 8.88
CA ILE A 87 5.78 -16.35 8.23
C ILE A 87 5.73 -14.92 8.76
N PHE A 88 4.53 -14.34 8.91
CA PHE A 88 4.39 -12.96 9.42
C PHE A 88 4.77 -12.86 10.89
N ASP A 89 4.38 -13.84 11.70
CA ASP A 89 4.78 -13.92 13.10
C ASP A 89 6.28 -14.09 13.27
N LEU A 90 6.95 -14.78 12.34
CA LEU A 90 8.40 -14.86 12.30
C LEU A 90 9.03 -13.51 12.00
N ILE A 91 8.50 -12.77 11.01
CA ILE A 91 9.00 -11.44 10.68
C ILE A 91 8.84 -10.50 11.89
N MET A 92 7.65 -10.45 12.50
CA MET A 92 7.38 -9.63 13.68
C MET A 92 8.26 -10.02 14.88
N PHE A 93 8.51 -11.32 15.06
CA PHE A 93 9.41 -11.80 16.10
C PHE A 93 10.85 -11.35 15.86
N LEU A 94 11.37 -11.52 14.65
CA LEU A 94 12.72 -11.10 14.30
C LEU A 94 12.87 -9.58 14.42
N GLU A 95 11.88 -8.82 13.97
CA GLU A 95 11.83 -7.38 14.16
C GLU A 95 11.90 -6.99 15.64
N ARG A 96 11.06 -7.58 16.49
CA ARG A 96 11.09 -7.31 17.93
C ARG A 96 12.37 -7.79 18.60
N ALA A 97 12.96 -8.89 18.14
CA ALA A 97 14.18 -9.46 18.72
C ALA A 97 15.43 -8.67 18.35
N PHE A 98 15.47 -8.05 17.16
CA PHE A 98 16.66 -7.40 16.64
C PHE A 98 16.58 -5.87 16.56
N LYS A 99 15.40 -5.27 16.36
CA LYS A 99 15.25 -3.81 16.25
C LYS A 99 14.96 -3.13 17.58
N ASN A 100 14.12 -3.74 18.42
CA ASN A 100 13.79 -3.12 19.69
C ASN A 100 15.02 -3.13 20.61
N HIS A 101 15.47 -1.95 21.02
CA HIS A 101 16.51 -1.79 22.04
C HIS A 101 16.12 -2.40 23.39
N ALA A 102 14.81 -2.59 23.61
CA ALA A 102 14.29 -3.31 24.75
C ALA A 102 14.48 -4.83 24.57
N PRO A 103 15.01 -5.55 25.58
CA PRO A 103 15.10 -7.00 25.51
C PRO A 103 13.70 -7.62 25.37
N LEU A 104 13.64 -8.80 24.73
CA LEU A 104 12.39 -9.57 24.56
C LEU A 104 11.64 -9.71 25.90
N PHE A 105 12.36 -9.89 26.99
CA PHE A 105 11.80 -9.87 28.34
C PHE A 105 12.53 -8.85 29.20
N ILE A 106 11.75 -8.02 29.91
CA ILE A 106 12.25 -6.98 30.81
C ILE A 106 12.04 -7.47 32.25
N SER A 107 13.06 -7.30 33.11
CA SER A 107 12.93 -7.61 34.53
C SER A 107 12.06 -6.57 35.25
N SER A 108 11.42 -6.97 36.35
CA SER A 108 10.61 -6.05 37.18
C SER A 108 11.40 -4.90 37.81
N SER A 109 12.74 -4.91 37.70
CA SER A 109 13.64 -3.89 38.24
C SER A 109 13.98 -2.77 37.26
N SER A 110 13.55 -2.86 36.00
CA SER A 110 13.76 -1.80 35.02
C SER A 110 12.83 -0.62 35.35
N GLN A 111 13.41 0.58 35.50
CA GLN A 111 12.67 1.83 35.79
C GLN A 111 11.95 2.41 34.55
N GLN A 112 11.86 1.67 33.45
CA GLN A 112 11.18 2.16 32.25
C GLN A 112 9.68 2.31 32.50
N GLU A 113 9.09 3.42 32.06
CA GLU A 113 7.67 3.73 32.19
C GLU A 113 6.83 2.73 31.38
N GLY A 114 6.42 1.65 32.03
CA GLY A 114 5.59 0.61 31.42
C GLY A 114 5.41 -0.56 32.37
N SER A 115 4.26 -1.25 32.30
CA SER A 115 4.06 -2.47 33.10
C SER A 115 4.93 -3.60 32.53
N PRO A 116 5.95 -4.11 33.26
CA PRO A 116 6.80 -5.20 32.77
C PRO A 116 5.99 -6.44 32.40
N PHE A 117 4.85 -6.63 33.07
CA PHE A 117 3.89 -7.69 32.78
C PHE A 117 3.34 -7.58 31.35
N LYS A 118 2.86 -6.40 30.91
CA LYS A 118 2.29 -6.23 29.57
C LYS A 118 3.33 -6.49 28.48
N HIS A 119 4.55 -5.99 28.67
CA HIS A 119 5.65 -6.22 27.72
C HIS A 119 5.99 -7.69 27.61
N ASN A 120 6.25 -8.34 28.75
CA ASN A 120 6.62 -9.76 28.80
C ASN A 120 5.49 -10.64 28.28
N PHE A 121 4.23 -10.32 28.61
CA PHE A 121 3.07 -11.03 28.10
C PHE A 121 2.99 -10.92 26.58
N ALA A 122 3.14 -9.72 26.00
CA ALA A 122 3.15 -9.55 24.56
C ALA A 122 4.28 -10.34 23.86
N SER A 123 5.47 -10.38 24.45
CA SER A 123 6.59 -11.20 23.95
C SER A 123 6.29 -12.71 24.05
N SER A 124 5.67 -13.16 25.14
CA SER A 124 5.22 -14.55 25.29
C SER A 124 4.17 -14.93 24.25
N ILE A 125 3.22 -14.04 23.93
CA ILE A 125 2.21 -14.27 22.88
C ILE A 125 2.87 -14.40 21.51
N LEU A 126 3.87 -13.57 21.20
CA LEU A 126 4.61 -13.64 19.94
C LEU A 126 5.37 -14.96 19.76
N ILE A 127 6.02 -15.44 20.83
CA ILE A 127 6.70 -16.76 20.82
C ILE A 127 5.68 -17.89 20.75
N ALA A 128 4.58 -17.80 21.50
CA ALA A 128 3.51 -18.80 21.47
C ALA A 128 2.89 -18.91 20.07
N ALA A 129 2.72 -17.79 19.36
CA ALA A 129 2.23 -17.78 17.98
C ALA A 129 3.14 -18.58 17.04
N LEU A 130 4.44 -18.33 17.09
CA LEU A 130 5.42 -19.09 16.32
C LEU A 130 5.38 -20.60 16.60
N LEU A 131 5.22 -20.99 17.85
CA LEU A 131 5.20 -22.39 18.24
C LEU A 131 3.88 -23.07 17.88
N ILE A 132 2.74 -22.42 18.08
CA ILE A 132 1.43 -23.01 17.80
C ILE A 132 1.21 -23.09 16.29
N ASP A 133 1.51 -22.03 15.54
CA ASP A 133 1.21 -21.96 14.11
C ASP A 133 2.15 -22.82 13.25
N ILE A 134 3.32 -23.26 13.76
CA ILE A 134 4.13 -24.28 13.08
C ILE A 134 3.65 -25.71 13.36
N LEU A 135 3.02 -25.96 14.51
CA LEU A 135 2.54 -27.30 14.86
C LEU A 135 1.37 -27.74 13.98
N VAL A 136 0.53 -26.81 13.54
CA VAL A 136 -0.61 -27.06 12.64
C VAL A 136 -0.18 -27.62 11.26
N PRO A 137 0.70 -26.97 10.48
CA PRO A 137 1.19 -27.53 9.22
C PRO A 137 1.99 -28.83 9.43
N VAL A 138 2.78 -28.94 10.51
CA VAL A 138 3.49 -30.19 10.83
C VAL A 138 2.51 -31.34 11.06
N PHE A 139 1.44 -31.08 11.81
CA PHE A 139 0.37 -32.05 12.04
C PHE A 139 -0.31 -32.47 10.73
N ALA A 140 -0.66 -31.51 9.87
CA ALA A 140 -1.25 -31.79 8.56
C ALA A 140 -0.33 -32.68 7.69
N ILE A 141 0.99 -32.40 7.68
CA ILE A 141 1.98 -33.19 6.96
C ILE A 141 2.10 -34.63 7.51
N ILE A 142 2.04 -34.82 8.83
CA ILE A 142 2.08 -36.15 9.45
C ILE A 142 0.88 -37.00 8.99
N VAL A 143 -0.33 -36.43 9.07
CA VAL A 143 -1.56 -37.12 8.61
C VAL A 143 -1.53 -37.39 7.10
N TYR A 144 -1.00 -36.45 6.31
CA TYR A 144 -0.82 -36.64 4.87
C TYR A 144 0.12 -37.79 4.52
N LYS A 145 1.29 -37.86 5.18
CA LYS A 145 2.28 -38.92 4.96
C LYS A 145 1.71 -40.29 5.28
N GLU A 146 0.99 -40.43 6.39
CA GLU A 146 0.37 -41.68 6.78
C GLU A 146 -0.66 -42.17 5.75
N ARG A 147 -1.55 -41.28 5.29
CA ARG A 147 -2.55 -41.65 4.28
C ARG A 147 -1.91 -42.07 2.97
N ARG A 148 -0.85 -41.37 2.54
CA ARG A 148 -0.12 -41.73 1.33
C ARG A 148 0.48 -43.14 1.41
N SER A 149 1.10 -43.49 2.54
CA SER A 149 1.66 -44.83 2.75
C SER A 149 0.58 -45.94 2.66
N ASN A 150 -0.63 -45.69 3.16
CA ASN A 150 -1.73 -46.66 3.05
C ASN A 150 -2.28 -46.78 1.62
N SER A 151 -2.42 -45.66 0.90
CA SER A 151 -2.89 -45.67 -0.50
C SER A 151 -1.92 -46.40 -1.43
N GLU A 152 -0.61 -46.24 -1.23
CA GLU A 152 0.42 -46.97 -2.00
C GLU A 152 0.33 -48.49 -1.74
N ALA A 153 0.00 -48.92 -0.52
CA ALA A 153 -0.22 -50.33 -0.19
C ALA A 153 -1.49 -50.90 -0.87
N HIS A 154 -2.57 -50.12 -0.97
CA HIS A 154 -3.82 -50.56 -1.59
C HIS A 154 -3.77 -50.57 -3.12
N HIS A 155 -3.03 -49.65 -3.76
CA HIS A 155 -2.89 -49.62 -5.22
C HIS A 155 -2.14 -50.84 -5.78
N ILE A 156 -1.26 -51.47 -5.00
CA ILE A 156 -0.60 -52.73 -5.37
C ILE A 156 -1.61 -53.90 -5.44
N LEU A 157 -2.76 -53.79 -4.76
CA LEU A 157 -3.73 -54.88 -4.64
C LEU A 157 -4.91 -54.79 -5.62
N TYR A 158 -5.11 -53.67 -6.33
CA TYR A 158 -6.34 -53.40 -7.10
C TYR A 158 -6.13 -53.12 -8.60
N ASP A 159 -4.93 -53.28 -9.14
CA ASP A 159 -4.66 -53.14 -10.58
C ASP A 159 -5.04 -54.40 -11.39
N ASP A 160 -6.24 -54.95 -11.13
CA ASP A 160 -6.81 -56.04 -11.91
C ASP A 160 -8.33 -55.82 -12.09
N GLY A 161 -8.70 -55.20 -13.22
CA GLY A 161 -10.02 -55.34 -13.81
C GLY A 161 -11.09 -54.27 -13.50
N SER A 162 -11.32 -53.42 -14.50
CA SER A 162 -12.63 -52.97 -15.03
C SER A 162 -12.96 -51.47 -14.98
N ARG A 163 -13.15 -50.90 -16.19
CA ARG A 163 -13.64 -49.54 -16.48
C ARG A 163 -15.11 -49.63 -16.92
N VAL A 164 -16.00 -48.83 -16.34
CA VAL A 164 -17.35 -48.57 -16.86
C VAL A 164 -17.62 -47.07 -16.84
N SER A 165 -18.09 -46.55 -17.97
CA SER A 165 -18.39 -45.14 -18.24
C SER A 165 -19.90 -44.87 -18.21
N GLY A 166 -20.33 -43.76 -17.61
CA GLY A 166 -21.70 -43.26 -17.68
C GLY A 166 -21.73 -41.74 -17.83
N SER A 167 -22.52 -41.25 -18.78
CA SER A 167 -22.66 -39.84 -19.18
C SER A 167 -23.98 -39.24 -18.70
N HIS A 168 -23.97 -37.99 -18.21
CA HIS A 168 -25.18 -37.22 -17.90
C HIS A 168 -25.16 -35.84 -18.56
N GLN A 169 -26.37 -35.32 -18.82
CA GLN A 169 -26.73 -34.27 -19.78
C GLN A 169 -27.35 -33.10 -19.01
N GLN A 170 -27.03 -31.85 -19.38
CA GLN A 170 -27.45 -30.66 -18.63
C GLN A 170 -28.03 -29.55 -19.53
N SER A 171 -29.12 -28.94 -19.05
CA SER A 171 -29.93 -27.88 -19.67
C SER A 171 -29.59 -26.51 -19.09
N GLY A 172 -29.50 -25.48 -19.95
CA GLY A 172 -29.20 -24.10 -19.58
C GLY A 172 -30.44 -23.22 -19.33
N ASP A 173 -30.27 -22.20 -18.49
CA ASP A 173 -30.55 -20.80 -18.84
C ASP A 173 -30.24 -19.82 -17.69
N SER A 174 -29.92 -18.58 -18.11
CA SER A 174 -29.97 -17.28 -17.40
C SER A 174 -28.64 -16.60 -17.03
N PHE A 175 -28.36 -15.47 -17.72
CA PHE A 175 -27.28 -14.53 -17.40
C PHE A 175 -27.68 -13.10 -17.83
N THR A 176 -28.28 -12.32 -16.92
CA THR A 176 -28.70 -10.92 -17.18
C THR A 176 -28.29 -9.92 -16.09
N ALA A 177 -27.43 -10.28 -15.13
CA ALA A 177 -27.10 -9.44 -13.97
C ALA A 177 -25.84 -8.54 -14.10
N PHE A 178 -25.18 -8.48 -15.27
CA PHE A 178 -23.86 -7.84 -15.42
C PHE A 178 -23.85 -6.36 -15.84
N GLN A 179 -25.00 -5.76 -16.17
CA GLN A 179 -25.02 -4.39 -16.71
C GLN A 179 -24.89 -3.27 -15.67
N ASP A 180 -25.19 -3.53 -14.39
CA ASP A 180 -25.30 -2.45 -13.39
C ASP A 180 -23.97 -2.10 -12.68
N ILE A 181 -22.95 -2.97 -12.72
CA ILE A 181 -21.66 -2.73 -12.04
C ILE A 181 -20.71 -1.86 -12.89
N ALA A 182 -20.91 -1.83 -14.21
CA ALA A 182 -20.05 -1.08 -15.14
C ALA A 182 -20.26 0.44 -15.11
N GLN A 183 -21.25 0.95 -14.37
CA GLN A 183 -21.62 2.38 -14.34
C GLN A 183 -21.09 3.14 -13.11
N SER A 184 -20.20 2.54 -12.31
CA SER A 184 -19.58 3.24 -11.17
C SER A 184 -18.59 4.31 -11.68
N PRO A 185 -18.68 5.58 -11.21
CA PRO A 185 -17.80 6.68 -11.65
C PRO A 185 -16.31 6.43 -11.39
N TRP A 186 -15.97 5.45 -10.55
CA TRP A 186 -14.60 5.00 -10.30
C TRP A 186 -13.97 4.17 -11.43
N VAL A 187 -14.75 3.72 -12.41
CA VAL A 187 -14.30 2.78 -13.46
C VAL A 187 -13.86 3.52 -14.74
N GLU A 188 -14.05 4.83 -14.84
CA GLU A 188 -13.92 5.57 -16.10
C GLU A 188 -12.47 5.91 -16.47
N ILE A 189 -11.58 6.10 -15.49
CA ILE A 189 -10.19 6.51 -15.75
C ILE A 189 -9.26 5.29 -15.79
N THR A 190 -8.97 4.80 -16.99
CA THR A 190 -8.08 3.64 -17.21
C THR A 190 -6.76 3.98 -17.89
N SER A 191 -6.47 5.26 -18.14
CA SER A 191 -5.23 5.72 -18.77
C SER A 191 -4.80 7.07 -18.21
N GLU A 192 -3.53 7.41 -18.40
CA GLU A 192 -2.99 8.74 -18.05
C GLU A 192 -3.73 9.85 -18.82
N GLU A 193 -4.08 9.61 -20.10
CA GLU A 193 -4.93 10.52 -20.85
C GLU A 193 -6.31 10.70 -20.22
N GLY A 194 -6.87 9.62 -19.65
CA GLY A 194 -8.10 9.71 -18.87
C GLY A 194 -7.93 10.55 -17.59
N ILE A 195 -6.75 10.52 -16.95
CA ILE A 195 -6.44 11.41 -15.82
C ILE A 195 -6.40 12.85 -16.29
N TYR A 196 -5.69 13.16 -17.37
CA TYR A 196 -5.62 14.51 -17.93
C TYR A 196 -6.99 15.05 -18.36
N ALA A 197 -7.84 14.21 -18.94
CA ALA A 197 -9.18 14.58 -19.39
C ALA A 197 -10.22 14.63 -18.26
N ALA A 198 -9.92 14.08 -17.08
CA ALA A 198 -10.86 14.06 -15.96
C ALA A 198 -11.15 15.47 -15.46
N HIS A 199 -12.40 15.69 -15.03
CA HIS A 199 -12.79 16.96 -14.41
C HIS A 199 -11.99 17.19 -13.12
N VAL A 200 -11.65 18.44 -12.81
CA VAL A 200 -10.87 18.78 -11.60
C VAL A 200 -11.54 18.39 -10.28
N ASP A 201 -12.88 18.31 -10.28
CA ASP A 201 -13.69 17.84 -9.15
C ASP A 201 -13.86 16.31 -9.11
N HIS A 202 -13.16 15.58 -9.99
CA HIS A 202 -13.20 14.13 -9.99
C HIS A 202 -12.64 13.62 -8.66
N VAL A 203 -13.32 12.65 -8.06
CA VAL A 203 -12.99 12.02 -6.76
C VAL A 203 -11.56 11.46 -6.63
N LEU A 204 -10.84 11.35 -7.74
CA LEU A 204 -9.42 10.96 -7.79
C LEU A 204 -8.52 12.03 -7.18
N PHE A 205 -8.90 13.31 -7.32
CA PHE A 205 -8.11 14.46 -6.91
C PHE A 205 -8.48 14.96 -5.51
N GLY A 206 -9.06 14.13 -4.64
CA GLY A 206 -9.50 14.57 -3.32
C GLY A 206 -10.77 15.43 -3.35
N GLY A 207 -11.44 15.54 -2.21
CA GLY A 207 -12.66 16.34 -2.08
C GLY A 207 -12.38 17.84 -1.99
N ASP A 208 -13.45 18.61 -1.77
CA ASP A 208 -13.50 20.07 -1.64
C ASP A 208 -12.37 20.76 -0.83
N GLU A 209 -11.65 20.05 0.04
CA GLU A 209 -10.62 20.58 0.95
C GLU A 209 -9.44 21.22 0.20
N HIS A 210 -8.93 20.58 -0.86
CA HIS A 210 -7.82 21.14 -1.66
C HIS A 210 -8.29 22.18 -2.70
N LEU A 211 -9.59 22.24 -2.98
CA LEU A 211 -10.17 23.18 -3.94
C LEU A 211 -10.68 24.47 -3.30
N LYS A 212 -11.00 24.46 -1.98
CA LYS A 212 -11.62 25.59 -1.28
C LYS A 212 -10.66 26.45 -0.45
N ALA A 213 -9.44 26.00 -0.17
CA ALA A 213 -8.61 26.63 0.86
C ALA A 213 -7.92 27.93 0.43
N HIS A 214 -7.53 28.10 -0.85
CA HIS A 214 -6.63 29.20 -1.21
C HIS A 214 -7.21 30.28 -2.12
N THR A 215 -8.36 30.03 -2.76
CA THR A 215 -9.05 31.12 -3.45
C THR A 215 -9.85 31.93 -2.44
N SER A 216 -9.49 33.21 -2.31
CA SER A 216 -10.21 34.22 -1.53
C SER A 216 -11.62 34.52 -2.10
N GLY A 217 -12.50 33.51 -2.15
CA GLY A 217 -13.89 33.62 -2.59
C GLY A 217 -14.16 33.42 -4.08
N TYR A 218 -13.23 32.85 -4.86
CA TYR A 218 -13.48 32.55 -6.27
C TYR A 218 -14.01 31.12 -6.44
N SER A 219 -15.22 30.98 -6.99
CA SER A 219 -15.73 29.70 -7.46
C SER A 219 -14.90 29.23 -8.67
N LEU A 220 -14.42 27.99 -8.63
CA LEU A 220 -13.75 27.36 -9.77
C LEU A 220 -14.64 27.45 -11.02
N PRO A 221 -14.07 27.85 -12.18
CA PRO A 221 -14.78 27.71 -13.44
C PRO A 221 -15.24 26.27 -13.65
N SER A 222 -16.52 26.10 -13.98
CA SER A 222 -17.06 24.77 -14.31
C SER A 222 -16.41 24.22 -15.57
N GLY A 223 -16.14 22.91 -15.62
CA GLY A 223 -15.67 22.22 -16.82
C GLY A 223 -14.15 22.19 -16.98
N LEU A 224 -13.39 22.61 -15.97
CA LEU A 224 -11.92 22.47 -15.99
C LEU A 224 -11.53 21.00 -15.90
N THR A 225 -10.57 20.62 -16.72
CA THR A 225 -9.94 19.30 -16.69
C THR A 225 -8.64 19.34 -15.90
N GLN A 226 -8.14 18.17 -15.51
CA GLN A 226 -6.83 18.06 -14.87
C GLN A 226 -5.70 18.59 -15.77
N ARG A 227 -5.83 18.46 -17.10
CA ARG A 227 -4.91 19.10 -18.05
C ARG A 227 -4.92 20.62 -17.89
N ASP A 228 -6.10 21.23 -17.82
CA ASP A 228 -6.23 22.68 -17.62
C ASP A 228 -5.62 23.12 -16.28
N ARG A 229 -5.74 22.27 -15.24
CA ARG A 229 -5.09 22.49 -13.94
C ARG A 229 -3.57 22.51 -14.08
N LEU A 230 -2.97 21.45 -14.62
CA LEU A 230 -1.52 21.34 -14.77
C LEU A 230 -0.94 22.43 -15.68
N ASP A 231 -1.64 22.81 -16.75
CA ASP A 231 -1.25 23.92 -17.61
C ASP A 231 -1.28 25.25 -16.85
N SER A 232 -2.32 25.48 -16.04
CA SER A 232 -2.42 26.68 -15.21
C SER A 232 -1.33 26.76 -14.14
N LEU A 233 -1.04 25.64 -13.47
CA LEU A 233 0.03 25.52 -12.48
C LEU A 233 1.38 25.81 -13.12
N THR A 234 1.68 25.16 -14.25
CA THR A 234 2.94 25.36 -15.00
C THR A 234 3.13 26.82 -15.43
N ASN A 235 2.07 27.48 -15.90
CA ASN A 235 2.13 28.89 -16.27
C ASN A 235 2.37 29.81 -15.07
N THR A 236 1.74 29.51 -13.93
CA THR A 236 1.91 30.26 -12.67
C THR A 236 3.34 30.09 -12.16
N TYR A 237 3.84 28.86 -12.14
CA TYR A 237 5.21 28.53 -11.78
C TYR A 237 6.22 29.23 -12.69
N ALA A 238 6.04 29.20 -14.00
CA ALA A 238 6.91 29.90 -14.95
C ALA A 238 6.95 31.42 -14.70
N ALA A 239 5.82 32.02 -14.30
CA ALA A 239 5.78 33.43 -13.93
C ALA A 239 6.54 33.72 -12.64
N MET A 240 6.44 32.84 -11.66
CA MET A 240 7.21 32.93 -10.42
C MET A 240 8.70 32.80 -10.67
N VAL A 241 9.15 31.79 -11.40
CA VAL A 241 10.58 31.60 -11.74
C VAL A 241 11.17 32.87 -12.36
N ARG A 242 10.46 33.49 -13.32
CA ARG A 242 10.91 34.76 -13.92
C ARG A 242 10.95 35.92 -12.92
N ALA A 243 9.95 36.02 -12.03
CA ALA A 243 9.91 37.07 -11.03
C ALA A 243 11.04 36.93 -9.99
N PHE A 244 11.39 35.68 -9.63
CA PHE A 244 12.49 35.36 -8.72
C PHE A 244 13.87 35.59 -9.35
N ASP A 245 14.04 35.22 -10.62
CA ASP A 245 15.26 35.50 -11.39
C ASP A 245 15.53 37.01 -11.49
N GLU A 246 14.51 37.81 -11.77
CA GLU A 246 14.61 39.29 -11.87
C GLU A 246 15.06 39.94 -10.55
N VAL A 247 14.74 39.35 -9.39
CA VAL A 247 15.20 39.84 -8.09
C VAL A 247 16.50 39.21 -7.61
N GLY A 248 17.04 38.23 -8.35
CA GLY A 248 18.26 37.51 -7.99
C GLY A 248 18.09 36.61 -6.77
N LEU A 249 16.93 35.97 -6.61
CA LEU A 249 16.66 35.01 -5.54
C LEU A 249 16.43 33.63 -6.13
N ASP A 250 17.32 32.69 -5.82
CA ASP A 250 17.19 31.30 -6.24
C ASP A 250 16.03 30.60 -5.51
N VAL A 251 15.13 29.99 -6.29
CA VAL A 251 14.07 29.10 -5.83
C VAL A 251 14.19 27.75 -6.53
N PHE A 252 13.92 26.66 -5.84
CA PHE A 252 14.10 25.30 -6.35
C PHE A 252 12.83 24.45 -6.26
N LEU A 253 12.70 23.43 -7.10
CA LEU A 253 11.58 22.47 -7.00
C LEU A 253 11.66 21.66 -5.71
N GLU A 254 10.50 21.46 -5.07
CA GLU A 254 10.37 20.75 -3.81
C GLU A 254 9.26 19.70 -3.88
N SER A 255 9.13 18.86 -2.86
CA SER A 255 7.95 18.05 -2.58
C SER A 255 7.46 17.20 -3.77
N SER A 256 6.14 17.18 -4.03
CA SER A 256 5.55 16.38 -5.10
C SER A 256 6.07 16.79 -6.48
N CYS A 257 6.41 18.06 -6.69
CA CYS A 257 6.98 18.56 -7.93
C CYS A 257 8.38 18.03 -8.20
N LEU A 258 9.24 17.98 -7.19
CA LEU A 258 10.57 17.37 -7.33
C LEU A 258 10.47 15.86 -7.55
N ILE A 259 9.52 15.20 -6.90
CA ILE A 259 9.20 13.80 -7.17
C ILE A 259 8.74 13.63 -8.62
N GLY A 260 7.86 14.52 -9.10
CA GLY A 260 7.38 14.61 -10.47
C GLY A 260 8.56 14.67 -11.44
N TYR A 261 9.48 15.59 -11.21
CA TYR A 261 10.71 15.72 -11.97
C TYR A 261 11.50 14.40 -12.06
N VAL A 262 11.72 13.74 -10.92
CA VAL A 262 12.48 12.48 -10.85
C VAL A 262 11.76 11.31 -11.54
N ARG A 263 10.42 11.25 -11.48
CA ARG A 263 9.61 10.12 -11.95
C ARG A 263 9.14 10.25 -13.40
N HIS A 264 8.78 11.46 -13.80
CA HIS A 264 8.07 11.76 -15.04
C HIS A 264 8.96 12.53 -16.02
N ASN A 265 10.28 12.32 -15.96
CA ASN A 265 11.26 12.92 -16.86
C ASN A 265 11.12 14.44 -16.94
N GLY A 266 11.09 15.10 -15.78
CA GLY A 266 10.95 16.56 -15.72
C GLY A 266 9.53 17.08 -15.92
N ASN A 267 8.49 16.30 -15.64
CA ASN A 267 7.10 16.75 -15.70
C ASN A 267 6.40 16.66 -14.34
N PRO A 268 5.29 17.39 -14.12
CA PRO A 268 4.49 17.25 -12.92
C PRO A 268 3.88 15.84 -12.81
N ILE A 269 3.47 15.47 -11.61
CA ILE A 269 2.69 14.25 -11.42
C ILE A 269 1.31 14.45 -12.07
N PRO A 270 0.79 13.52 -12.90
CA PRO A 270 -0.45 13.75 -13.65
C PRO A 270 -1.69 14.07 -12.79
N TRP A 271 -1.67 13.65 -11.52
CA TRP A 271 -2.74 13.88 -10.54
C TRP A 271 -2.36 14.87 -9.45
N ASP A 272 -1.26 15.61 -9.58
CA ASP A 272 -0.90 16.69 -8.66
C ASP A 272 -1.93 17.83 -8.72
N MET A 273 -2.00 18.60 -7.64
CA MET A 273 -3.01 19.66 -7.50
C MET A 273 -2.43 21.06 -7.38
N ASP A 274 -1.17 21.14 -7.01
CA ASP A 274 -0.39 22.34 -6.71
C ASP A 274 1.03 22.18 -7.28
N ILE A 275 1.83 23.24 -7.14
CA ILE A 275 3.28 23.18 -7.34
C ILE A 275 3.97 23.66 -6.08
N ASP A 276 4.96 22.88 -5.62
CA ASP A 276 5.75 23.21 -4.44
C ASP A 276 7.15 23.70 -4.85
N ILE A 277 7.57 24.83 -4.27
CA ILE A 277 8.92 25.37 -4.43
C ILE A 277 9.55 25.70 -3.08
N GLY A 278 10.87 25.56 -3.00
CA GLY A 278 11.67 25.89 -1.84
C GLY A 278 12.57 27.09 -2.07
N LEU A 279 12.89 27.80 -1.00
CA LEU A 279 13.95 28.82 -0.97
C LEU A 279 14.83 28.69 0.27
N LEU A 280 16.05 29.24 0.18
CA LEU A 280 16.91 29.41 1.35
C LEU A 280 16.58 30.74 2.05
N GLN A 281 16.18 30.65 3.32
CA GLN A 281 15.83 31.82 4.14
C GLN A 281 16.96 32.85 4.20
N LYS A 282 18.20 32.38 4.30
CA LYS A 282 19.39 33.23 4.35
C LYS A 282 19.52 34.10 3.09
N ASP A 283 19.34 33.49 1.93
CA ASP A 283 19.50 34.17 0.64
C ASP A 283 18.34 35.12 0.40
N CYS A 284 17.12 34.69 0.74
CA CYS A 284 15.93 35.56 0.72
C CYS A 284 16.14 36.82 1.56
N ARG A 285 16.63 36.70 2.80
CA ARG A 285 16.90 37.86 3.67
C ARG A 285 18.03 38.75 3.17
N SER A 286 18.95 38.21 2.37
CA SER A 286 19.99 39.00 1.71
C SER A 286 19.42 39.85 0.57
N VAL A 287 18.46 39.29 -0.19
CA VAL A 287 17.79 39.99 -1.29
C VAL A 287 16.74 40.98 -0.78
N PHE A 288 16.06 40.66 0.32
CA PHE A 288 14.98 41.44 0.91
C PHE A 288 15.27 41.81 2.38
N PRO A 289 16.22 42.74 2.62
CA PRO A 289 16.64 43.08 3.98
C PRO A 289 15.56 43.81 4.78
N ASN A 290 14.54 44.40 4.14
CA ASN A 290 13.42 45.05 4.83
C ASN A 290 12.27 44.07 5.15
N GLY A 291 12.47 42.78 4.92
CA GLY A 291 11.55 41.71 5.34
C GLY A 291 10.43 41.41 4.34
N ASN A 292 9.39 40.73 4.85
CA ASN A 292 8.36 40.10 4.02
C ASN A 292 7.52 41.10 3.21
N ASP A 293 7.27 42.31 3.73
CA ASP A 293 6.48 43.32 3.01
C ASP A 293 7.20 43.81 1.74
N GLU A 294 8.53 43.97 1.77
CA GLU A 294 9.32 44.34 0.60
C GLU A 294 9.22 43.27 -0.48
N MET A 295 9.42 42.01 -0.10
CA MET A 295 9.31 40.86 -0.99
C MET A 295 7.92 40.76 -1.61
N TYR A 296 6.87 40.86 -0.78
CA TYR A 296 5.49 40.85 -1.22
C TYR A 296 5.20 41.90 -2.29
N HIS A 297 5.56 43.16 -2.02
CA HIS A 297 5.27 44.25 -2.96
C HIS A 297 6.06 44.13 -4.26
N LYS A 298 7.35 43.77 -4.19
CA LYS A 298 8.20 43.63 -5.37
C LYS A 298 7.75 42.48 -6.26
N LEU A 299 7.52 41.30 -5.69
CA LEU A 299 7.08 40.13 -6.46
C LEU A 299 5.64 40.28 -6.99
N SER A 300 4.74 40.89 -6.21
CA SER A 300 3.38 41.21 -6.72
C SER A 300 3.42 42.12 -7.94
N ALA A 301 4.32 43.11 -7.96
CA ALA A 301 4.49 44.00 -9.11
C ALA A 301 5.03 43.25 -10.35
N LEU A 302 5.97 42.31 -10.16
CA LEU A 302 6.57 41.54 -11.25
C LEU A 302 5.63 40.47 -11.83
N LEU A 303 4.84 39.82 -10.98
CA LEU A 303 3.85 38.81 -11.42
C LEU A 303 2.70 39.46 -12.23
N GLY A 304 2.38 40.72 -11.93
CA GLY A 304 1.37 41.48 -12.66
C GLY A 304 -0.07 41.08 -12.29
N PRO A 305 -1.08 41.62 -13.00
CA PRO A 305 -2.47 41.56 -12.55
C PRO A 305 -3.12 40.18 -12.68
N ARG A 306 -2.55 39.26 -13.47
CA ARG A 306 -3.09 37.92 -13.72
C ARG A 306 -3.05 37.03 -12.47
N TYR A 307 -2.04 37.20 -11.63
CA TYR A 307 -1.83 36.35 -10.47
C TYR A 307 -2.26 37.08 -9.18
N SER A 308 -2.78 36.35 -8.21
CA SER A 308 -2.90 36.80 -6.82
C SER A 308 -1.64 36.38 -6.08
N VAL A 309 -1.11 37.29 -5.26
CA VAL A 309 -0.08 36.95 -4.27
C VAL A 309 -0.81 36.98 -2.95
N ASP A 310 -1.18 35.81 -2.45
CA ASP A 310 -1.97 35.70 -1.22
C ASP A 310 -1.05 35.83 0.00
N LYS A 311 0.17 35.29 -0.13
CA LYS A 311 1.25 35.40 0.85
C LYS A 311 2.61 35.40 0.17
N MET A 312 3.58 36.10 0.76
CA MET A 312 4.97 36.07 0.30
C MET A 312 5.92 36.54 1.41
N GLY A 313 7.00 35.80 1.66
CA GLY A 313 7.97 36.13 2.69
C GLY A 313 9.17 35.18 2.74
N CYS A 314 10.22 35.59 3.45
CA CYS A 314 11.39 34.75 3.74
C CYS A 314 11.16 33.81 4.92
N ASP A 315 10.18 34.13 5.76
CA ASP A 315 9.66 33.32 6.86
C ASP A 315 8.16 33.59 7.01
N CYS A 316 7.51 32.83 7.90
CA CYS A 316 6.07 32.95 8.03
C CYS A 316 5.61 34.27 8.73
N GLY A 317 6.51 35.02 9.38
CA GLY A 317 6.23 36.27 10.09
C GLY A 317 5.01 36.21 11.02
N ASP A 318 4.31 37.34 11.17
CA ASP A 318 3.04 37.43 11.92
C ASP A 318 1.83 36.92 11.12
N ARG A 319 1.96 36.68 9.81
CA ARG A 319 0.88 36.23 8.91
C ARG A 319 0.86 34.70 8.75
N CYS A 320 1.07 33.97 9.84
CA CYS A 320 1.03 32.50 9.85
C CYS A 320 -0.39 31.90 9.91
N GLU A 321 -1.39 32.69 10.30
CA GLU A 321 -2.74 32.20 10.56
C GLU A 321 -3.48 31.92 9.25
N GLY A 322 -3.83 30.66 8.99
CA GLY A 322 -4.70 30.24 7.87
C GLY A 322 -4.23 29.02 7.08
N ASP A 323 -2.92 28.78 6.99
CA ASP A 323 -2.30 27.82 6.05
C ASP A 323 -1.49 26.71 6.75
N ASP A 324 -2.01 26.16 7.85
CA ASP A 324 -1.33 25.25 8.78
C ASP A 324 0.03 25.76 9.32
N GLY A 325 0.38 27.03 9.07
CA GLY A 325 1.69 27.61 9.41
C GLY A 325 2.88 26.99 8.66
N ARG A 326 2.63 26.29 7.54
CA ARG A 326 3.65 25.53 6.79
C ARG A 326 4.30 26.33 5.66
N MET A 327 3.57 27.25 5.04
CA MET A 327 4.01 27.97 3.83
C MET A 327 4.44 29.40 4.12
N VAL A 328 5.46 29.87 3.42
CA VAL A 328 5.94 31.27 3.46
C VAL A 328 5.42 32.11 2.31
N GLY A 329 4.91 31.49 1.25
CA GLY A 329 4.23 32.19 0.16
C GLY A 329 3.27 31.30 -0.60
N HIS A 330 2.31 31.94 -1.26
CA HIS A 330 1.31 31.33 -2.12
C HIS A 330 0.95 32.31 -3.24
N VAL A 331 0.97 31.82 -4.48
CA VAL A 331 0.60 32.59 -5.67
C VAL A 331 -0.37 31.78 -6.51
N ALA A 332 -1.54 32.34 -6.84
CA ALA A 332 -2.56 31.66 -7.64
C ALA A 332 -2.89 32.41 -8.95
N ASP A 333 -3.25 31.67 -10.00
CA ASP A 333 -3.85 32.25 -11.20
C ASP A 333 -5.29 32.69 -10.88
N LYS A 334 -5.59 33.99 -10.94
CA LYS A 334 -6.93 34.51 -10.58
C LYS A 334 -8.07 33.95 -11.43
N ARG A 335 -7.77 33.38 -12.60
CA ARG A 335 -8.80 32.80 -13.48
C ARG A 335 -9.22 31.41 -13.02
N THR A 336 -8.27 30.60 -12.56
CA THR A 336 -8.48 29.18 -12.26
C THR A 336 -8.42 28.87 -10.78
N GLY A 337 -7.78 29.73 -9.98
CA GLY A 337 -7.56 29.52 -8.56
C GLY A 337 -6.42 28.55 -8.23
N PHE A 338 -5.77 27.95 -9.23
CA PHE A 338 -4.67 27.02 -9.00
C PHE A 338 -3.38 27.77 -8.69
N GLY A 339 -2.67 27.31 -7.66
CA GLY A 339 -1.56 28.05 -7.09
C GLY A 339 -0.29 27.24 -6.85
N VAL A 340 0.75 27.99 -6.53
CA VAL A 340 2.11 27.52 -6.26
C VAL A 340 2.43 27.88 -4.81
N ASP A 341 2.84 26.87 -4.06
CA ASP A 341 3.21 26.95 -2.66
C ASP A 341 4.71 27.12 -2.51
N MET A 342 5.10 27.96 -1.55
CA MET A 342 6.50 28.28 -1.29
C MET A 342 6.88 27.95 0.15
N PHE A 343 7.95 27.18 0.32
CA PHE A 343 8.51 26.81 1.62
C PHE A 343 9.89 27.41 1.83
N SER A 344 10.23 27.63 3.10
CA SER A 344 11.49 28.26 3.50
C SER A 344 12.34 27.32 4.33
N TYR A 345 13.61 27.22 3.93
CA TYR A 345 14.62 26.40 4.58
C TYR A 345 15.62 27.25 5.33
N SER A 346 15.88 26.85 6.57
CA SER A 346 16.86 27.50 7.45
C SER A 346 17.87 26.49 7.94
N THR A 347 19.09 26.96 8.22
CA THR A 347 20.10 26.13 8.87
C THR A 347 19.63 25.74 10.27
N VAL A 348 19.71 24.46 10.59
CA VAL A 348 19.46 23.94 11.94
C VAL A 348 20.55 24.48 12.87
N THR A 349 20.15 25.11 13.97
CA THR A 349 21.09 25.63 14.96
C THR A 349 21.70 24.48 15.77
N ALA A 350 22.84 24.72 16.44
CA ALA A 350 23.48 23.67 17.24
C ALA A 350 22.59 23.19 18.40
N GLU A 351 21.73 24.08 18.88
CA GLU A 351 20.75 23.85 19.95
C GLU A 351 19.53 23.05 19.46
N ASP A 352 19.19 23.16 18.17
CA ASP A 352 18.06 22.46 17.54
C ASP A 352 18.47 21.13 16.89
N LEU A 353 19.77 20.79 16.87
CA LEU A 353 20.25 19.52 16.34
C LEU A 353 19.70 18.34 17.16
N ARG A 354 19.18 17.34 16.45
CA ARG A 354 18.71 16.09 17.02
C ARG A 354 19.90 15.16 17.33
N PRO A 355 19.77 14.19 18.25
CA PRO A 355 20.85 13.26 18.59
C PRO A 355 21.55 12.58 17.40
N TRP A 356 20.81 12.24 16.35
CA TRP A 356 21.32 11.59 15.14
C TRP A 356 21.92 12.56 14.10
N GLN A 357 21.82 13.87 14.32
CA GLN A 357 22.37 14.92 13.44
C GLN A 357 23.74 15.42 13.89
N HIS A 358 24.26 14.96 15.04
CA HIS A 358 25.59 15.30 15.54
C HIS A 358 26.72 14.52 14.84
N ASP A 359 26.69 14.49 13.51
CA ASP A 359 27.69 13.84 12.66
C ASP A 359 28.68 14.82 12.02
N GLY A 360 28.60 16.10 12.39
CA GLY A 360 29.45 17.18 11.90
C GLY A 360 28.99 17.79 10.57
N ARG A 361 27.90 17.31 9.97
CA ARG A 361 27.32 17.92 8.78
C ARG A 361 26.49 19.16 9.12
N ARG A 362 26.31 20.02 8.13
CA ARG A 362 25.33 21.11 8.21
C ARG A 362 23.97 20.59 7.78
N TRP A 363 22.95 20.92 8.57
CA TRP A 363 21.58 20.48 8.35
C TRP A 363 20.69 21.67 8.02
N LEU A 364 19.74 21.45 7.13
CA LEU A 364 18.68 22.38 6.77
C LEU A 364 17.35 21.79 7.22
N GLN A 365 16.48 22.64 7.76
CA GLN A 365 15.12 22.27 8.14
C GLN A 365 14.11 23.20 7.47
N ARG A 366 12.98 22.63 7.06
CA ARG A 366 11.80 23.41 6.70
C ARG A 366 11.25 24.07 7.95
N LYS A 367 11.13 25.40 7.95
CA LYS A 367 10.65 26.11 9.14
C LYS A 367 9.13 26.03 9.21
N VAL A 368 8.60 25.21 10.13
CA VAL A 368 7.17 25.15 10.46
C VAL A 368 6.96 25.97 11.73
N TYR A 369 6.18 27.07 11.65
CA TYR A 369 6.07 28.04 12.75
C TYR A 369 5.03 27.63 13.80
N CYS A 370 4.00 26.88 13.39
CA CYS A 370 3.07 26.25 14.31
C CYS A 370 3.71 25.00 14.89
N GLN A 371 3.50 24.72 16.18
CA GLN A 371 3.86 23.48 16.86
C GLN A 371 3.09 22.28 16.28
N ILE A 372 3.21 22.05 14.98
CA ILE A 372 2.76 20.83 14.34
C ILE A 372 3.63 19.74 14.97
N ARG A 373 2.99 19.04 15.90
CA ARG A 373 3.45 17.85 16.60
C ARG A 373 4.31 17.03 15.65
N ASP A 374 5.57 16.78 16.02
CA ASP A 374 6.60 15.76 15.61
C ASP A 374 6.44 14.89 14.34
N ARG A 375 5.43 15.08 13.50
CA ARG A 375 4.99 14.17 12.44
C ARG A 375 5.76 14.36 11.15
N ASP A 376 6.14 15.60 10.83
CA ASP A 376 6.72 15.93 9.54
C ASP A 376 8.12 16.53 9.71
N ASP A 377 9.10 15.67 9.95
CA ASP A 377 10.51 16.06 10.01
C ASP A 377 11.07 16.29 8.60
N TYR A 378 10.99 17.53 8.12
CA TYR A 378 11.61 17.99 6.87
C TYR A 378 13.04 18.51 7.11
N THR A 379 13.88 17.67 7.72
CA THR A 379 15.30 18.00 7.97
C THR A 379 16.22 17.11 7.13
N PHE A 380 17.18 17.73 6.45
CA PHE A 380 18.13 17.04 5.56
C PHE A 380 19.51 17.70 5.60
N PRO A 381 20.59 16.97 5.27
CA PRO A 381 21.91 17.56 5.21
C PRO A 381 21.97 18.54 4.03
N GLU A 382 22.64 19.67 4.23
CA GLU A 382 22.74 20.74 3.23
C GLU A 382 23.31 20.25 1.90
N GLU A 383 24.19 19.24 1.94
CA GLU A 383 24.80 18.59 0.77
C GLU A 383 23.81 17.81 -0.10
N ALA A 384 22.61 17.50 0.40
CA ALA A 384 21.54 16.89 -0.40
C ALA A 384 20.78 17.93 -1.24
N LEU A 385 20.87 19.21 -0.88
CA LEU A 385 20.28 20.32 -1.60
C LEU A 385 21.32 21.04 -2.47
N LEU A 386 22.46 21.43 -1.91
CA LEU A 386 23.40 22.37 -2.51
C LEU A 386 24.66 21.70 -3.09
N PRO A 387 25.22 22.24 -4.19
CA PRO A 387 24.76 23.42 -4.95
C PRO A 387 23.54 23.12 -5.83
N LEU A 388 22.65 24.07 -6.05
CA LEU A 388 21.50 23.86 -6.95
C LEU A 388 21.95 23.56 -8.39
N GLN A 389 21.14 22.78 -9.11
CA GLN A 389 21.34 22.47 -10.53
C GLN A 389 20.25 23.11 -11.38
N ASN A 390 20.63 23.62 -12.55
CA ASN A 390 19.68 24.16 -13.52
C ASN A 390 19.13 23.04 -14.43
N THR A 391 17.84 23.04 -14.69
CA THR A 391 17.13 22.05 -15.51
C THR A 391 15.90 22.64 -16.20
N THR A 392 15.12 21.77 -16.85
CA THR A 392 13.81 22.08 -17.41
C THR A 392 12.75 21.27 -16.68
N PHE A 393 11.65 21.91 -16.27
CA PHE A 393 10.50 21.25 -15.66
C PHE A 393 9.20 21.73 -16.30
N ALA A 394 8.36 20.79 -16.78
CA ALA A 394 7.12 21.09 -17.50
C ALA A 394 7.33 22.05 -18.70
N GLY A 395 8.49 21.98 -19.35
CA GLY A 395 8.88 22.89 -20.44
C GLY A 395 9.33 24.28 -19.99
N VAL A 396 9.43 24.54 -18.69
CA VAL A 396 10.00 25.78 -18.12
C VAL A 396 11.51 25.58 -17.95
N ASP A 397 12.31 26.38 -18.67
CA ASP A 397 13.77 26.40 -18.54
C ASP A 397 14.23 27.27 -17.36
N GLY A 398 15.47 27.09 -16.92
CA GLY A 398 16.03 27.89 -15.82
C GLY A 398 15.56 27.43 -14.44
N VAL A 399 14.93 26.26 -14.36
CA VAL A 399 14.39 25.72 -13.12
C VAL A 399 15.53 25.17 -12.29
N LEU A 400 15.61 25.57 -11.02
CA LEU A 400 16.60 25.02 -10.10
C LEU A 400 16.05 23.78 -9.37
N ILE A 401 16.91 22.80 -9.17
CA ILE A 401 16.63 21.59 -8.38
C ILE A 401 17.78 21.31 -7.41
N PRO A 402 17.55 20.50 -6.36
CA PRO A 402 18.62 19.97 -5.52
C PRO A 402 19.74 19.27 -6.31
N ASN A 403 20.99 19.31 -5.82
CA ASN A 403 22.10 18.59 -6.46
C ASN A 403 21.91 17.06 -6.50
N ASN A 404 21.16 16.52 -5.54
CA ASN A 404 20.84 15.13 -5.47
C ASN A 404 19.34 14.99 -5.19
N PRO A 405 18.50 15.17 -6.23
CA PRO A 405 17.04 15.28 -6.06
C PRO A 405 16.43 14.01 -5.45
N ARG A 406 17.04 12.84 -5.70
CA ARG A 406 16.66 11.58 -5.07
C ARG A 406 17.04 11.52 -3.59
N LEU A 407 18.24 11.94 -3.24
CA LEU A 407 18.65 11.98 -1.83
C LEU A 407 17.79 12.97 -1.05
N PHE A 408 17.62 14.18 -1.57
CA PHE A 408 16.76 15.22 -1.01
C PHE A 408 15.34 14.71 -0.76
N SER A 409 14.65 14.26 -1.82
CA SER A 409 13.26 13.79 -1.72
C SER A 409 13.13 12.60 -0.77
N SER A 410 14.19 11.80 -0.60
CA SER A 410 14.15 10.68 0.34
C SER A 410 14.16 11.11 1.82
N TYR A 411 14.72 12.28 2.13
CA TYR A 411 14.60 12.87 3.47
C TYR A 411 13.20 13.39 3.77
N GLU A 412 12.35 13.60 2.77
CA GLU A 412 10.96 14.00 2.95
C GLU A 412 10.03 12.77 2.90
N TYR A 413 10.13 11.96 1.85
CA TYR A 413 9.16 10.90 1.53
C TYR A 413 9.69 9.46 1.70
N GLY A 414 10.95 9.31 2.09
CA GLY A 414 11.61 8.00 2.22
C GLY A 414 12.30 7.55 0.94
N SER A 415 13.04 6.45 1.01
CA SER A 415 13.92 5.99 -0.08
C SER A 415 13.17 5.51 -1.32
N ASN A 416 11.90 5.10 -1.16
CA ASN A 416 11.09 4.57 -2.24
C ASN A 416 10.44 5.66 -3.08
N LEU A 417 11.27 6.39 -3.81
CA LEU A 417 10.82 7.45 -4.70
C LEU A 417 10.38 6.94 -6.07
N GLU A 418 10.44 5.64 -6.37
CA GLU A 418 10.02 5.11 -7.68
C GLU A 418 8.58 4.56 -7.65
N ILE A 419 8.11 4.16 -6.47
CA ILE A 419 6.87 3.41 -6.28
C ILE A 419 6.08 4.15 -5.19
N HIS A 420 5.32 5.19 -5.56
CA HIS A 420 4.38 5.78 -4.62
C HIS A 420 3.00 5.15 -4.77
N PRO A 421 2.41 4.53 -3.71
CA PRO A 421 1.08 3.89 -3.57
C PRO A 421 -0.13 4.64 -4.13
N PHE A 422 0.07 5.79 -4.77
CA PHE A 422 -1.00 6.65 -5.26
C PHE A 422 -0.77 7.15 -6.69
N PRO A 423 -1.72 6.91 -7.61
CA PRO A 423 -2.75 5.91 -7.48
C PRO A 423 -2.07 4.58 -7.80
N TRP A 424 -1.69 3.81 -6.78
CA TRP A 424 -1.69 2.35 -6.96
C TRP A 424 -3.12 1.85 -7.10
N GLY A 425 -4.10 2.74 -6.97
CA GLY A 425 -5.36 2.70 -7.69
C GLY A 425 -5.27 2.50 -9.20
N PHE A 426 -4.22 2.90 -9.90
CA PHE A 426 -4.09 2.54 -11.31
C PHE A 426 -3.82 1.04 -11.50
N LEU A 427 -3.34 0.30 -10.51
CA LEU A 427 -3.27 -1.15 -10.59
C LEU A 427 -4.41 -1.80 -9.82
N ALA A 428 -4.71 -1.34 -8.60
CA ALA A 428 -5.83 -1.70 -7.69
C ALA A 428 -7.25 -1.42 -8.25
N TYR A 429 -7.39 -0.43 -9.13
CA TYR A 429 -8.63 0.01 -9.78
C TYR A 429 -8.56 0.05 -11.31
N SER A 430 -7.43 -0.24 -11.96
CA SER A 430 -7.50 -0.44 -13.41
C SER A 430 -8.33 -1.65 -13.74
N SER A 431 -8.76 -1.62 -14.99
CA SER A 431 -9.15 -2.79 -15.76
C SER A 431 -8.24 -4.00 -15.58
N MET A 432 -7.05 -3.98 -14.95
CA MET A 432 -6.25 -5.18 -14.67
C MET A 432 -6.67 -5.97 -13.42
N HIS A 433 -7.15 -5.37 -12.33
CA HIS A 433 -7.88 -6.15 -11.33
C HIS A 433 -9.30 -6.40 -11.79
N ALA A 434 -9.96 -5.49 -12.49
CA ALA A 434 -11.26 -5.84 -13.08
C ALA A 434 -11.10 -6.96 -14.12
N LEU A 435 -10.01 -7.01 -14.89
CA LEU A 435 -9.65 -8.12 -15.79
C LEU A 435 -9.18 -9.32 -14.98
N GLY A 436 -8.44 -9.15 -13.88
CA GLY A 436 -8.08 -10.24 -12.98
C GLY A 436 -9.31 -10.89 -12.35
N TYR A 437 -10.23 -10.09 -11.83
CA TYR A 437 -11.54 -10.47 -11.33
C TYR A 437 -12.43 -10.99 -12.44
N CYS A 438 -12.45 -10.40 -13.64
CA CYS A 438 -13.20 -10.90 -14.79
C CYS A 438 -12.59 -12.20 -15.30
N ILE A 439 -11.28 -12.41 -15.24
CA ILE A 439 -10.59 -13.66 -15.57
C ILE A 439 -10.93 -14.69 -14.51
N VAL A 440 -10.91 -14.34 -13.23
CA VAL A 440 -11.31 -15.21 -12.11
C VAL A 440 -12.80 -15.55 -12.22
N ILE A 441 -13.67 -14.58 -12.49
CA ILE A 441 -15.11 -14.73 -12.65
C ILE A 441 -15.41 -15.53 -13.92
N LEU A 442 -14.82 -15.23 -15.08
CA LEU A 442 -14.94 -16.05 -16.29
C LEU A 442 -14.44 -17.46 -16.02
N TYR A 443 -13.30 -17.61 -15.34
CA TYR A 443 -12.76 -18.92 -15.02
C TYR A 443 -13.71 -19.70 -14.11
N LEU A 444 -14.27 -19.08 -13.07
CA LEU A 444 -15.27 -19.67 -12.19
C LEU A 444 -16.58 -19.98 -12.95
N LEU A 445 -17.00 -19.13 -13.88
CA LEU A 445 -18.17 -19.33 -14.74
C LEU A 445 -17.97 -20.50 -15.70
N LEU A 446 -16.77 -20.65 -16.27
CA LEU A 446 -16.44 -21.66 -17.27
C LEU A 446 -16.13 -23.04 -16.65
N GLU A 447 -15.55 -23.10 -15.46
CA GLU A 447 -15.23 -24.38 -14.79
C GLU A 447 -16.43 -24.98 -14.04
N PHE A 448 -17.44 -24.17 -13.68
CA PHE A 448 -18.55 -24.61 -12.83
C PHE A 448 -19.97 -24.34 -13.37
N PRO A 449 -20.27 -24.53 -14.68
CA PRO A 449 -21.57 -24.19 -15.27
C PRO A 449 -22.76 -24.90 -14.59
N ASP A 450 -22.52 -26.12 -14.12
CA ASP A 450 -23.54 -27.05 -13.62
C ASP A 450 -23.89 -26.87 -12.13
N SER A 451 -23.05 -26.13 -11.40
CA SER A 451 -23.15 -25.97 -9.95
C SER A 451 -23.99 -24.76 -9.50
N TRP A 452 -24.41 -23.91 -10.44
CA TRP A 452 -25.24 -22.72 -10.16
C TRP A 452 -26.66 -23.11 -9.69
N ALA A 453 -27.12 -24.31 -10.05
CA ALA A 453 -28.40 -24.86 -9.61
C ALA A 453 -28.36 -25.41 -8.17
N ASP A 454 -27.17 -25.68 -7.62
CA ASP A 454 -27.01 -26.25 -6.29
C ASP A 454 -26.69 -25.13 -5.28
N LYS A 455 -27.55 -24.96 -4.26
CA LYS A 455 -27.60 -23.82 -3.32
C LYS A 455 -26.35 -23.62 -2.44
N ARG A 456 -25.25 -24.33 -2.71
CA ARG A 456 -23.98 -24.28 -1.96
C ARG A 456 -22.93 -23.36 -2.61
N LEU A 457 -23.11 -22.99 -3.88
CA LEU A 457 -22.28 -22.00 -4.58
C LEU A 457 -22.34 -20.54 -4.07
N PRO A 458 -23.42 -20.05 -3.41
CA PRO A 458 -23.51 -18.65 -2.98
C PRO A 458 -22.35 -18.25 -2.06
N TYR A 459 -21.86 -19.14 -1.19
CA TYR A 459 -20.84 -18.80 -0.19
C TYR A 459 -19.46 -18.50 -0.75
N TRP A 460 -19.01 -19.24 -1.77
CA TRP A 460 -17.71 -18.97 -2.41
C TRP A 460 -17.78 -17.76 -3.32
N TYR A 461 -18.92 -17.56 -3.98
CA TYR A 461 -19.21 -16.34 -4.73
C TYR A 461 -19.23 -15.13 -3.79
N TYR A 462 -19.91 -15.19 -2.64
CA TYR A 462 -19.89 -14.14 -1.62
C TYR A 462 -18.53 -13.99 -0.96
N THR A 463 -17.73 -15.04 -0.80
CA THR A 463 -16.36 -14.93 -0.25
C THR A 463 -15.42 -14.28 -1.25
N ALA A 464 -15.46 -14.67 -2.52
CA ALA A 464 -14.70 -14.02 -3.58
C ALA A 464 -15.18 -12.59 -3.84
N LEU A 465 -16.49 -12.33 -3.76
CA LEU A 465 -17.10 -11.00 -3.85
C LEU A 465 -16.75 -10.14 -2.63
N CYS A 466 -16.80 -10.68 -1.41
CA CYS A 466 -16.34 -9.98 -0.20
C CYS A 466 -14.83 -9.70 -0.29
N LEU A 467 -14.01 -10.67 -0.71
CA LEU A 467 -12.57 -10.47 -0.94
C LEU A 467 -12.28 -9.50 -2.10
N ALA A 468 -13.20 -9.33 -3.06
CA ALA A 468 -13.12 -8.33 -4.12
C ALA A 468 -13.62 -6.95 -3.68
N VAL A 469 -14.58 -6.89 -2.76
CA VAL A 469 -15.08 -5.66 -2.11
C VAL A 469 -14.04 -5.10 -1.13
N PHE A 470 -13.24 -5.94 -0.48
CA PHE A 470 -12.10 -5.54 0.33
C PHE A 470 -10.85 -5.41 -0.57
N ARG A 471 -10.61 -4.19 -1.07
CA ARG A 471 -9.63 -3.79 -2.09
C ARG A 471 -8.15 -3.91 -1.65
N GLY A 472 -7.55 -5.10 -1.68
CA GLY A 472 -6.12 -5.29 -1.35
C GLY A 472 -5.35 -6.26 -2.27
N GLY A 473 -4.12 -5.90 -2.64
CA GLY A 473 -3.25 -6.72 -3.50
C GLY A 473 -2.90 -8.11 -2.91
N VAL A 474 -2.84 -8.23 -1.58
CA VAL A 474 -2.62 -9.50 -0.87
C VAL A 474 -3.81 -10.45 -1.01
N GLN A 475 -5.03 -9.92 -1.08
CA GLN A 475 -6.25 -10.71 -1.29
C GLN A 475 -6.36 -11.21 -2.73
N SER A 476 -5.97 -10.40 -3.72
CA SER A 476 -5.87 -10.85 -5.13
C SER A 476 -4.85 -11.98 -5.30
N PHE A 477 -3.72 -11.93 -4.58
CA PHE A 477 -2.74 -13.01 -4.54
C PHE A 477 -3.32 -14.30 -3.94
N SER A 478 -4.08 -14.18 -2.84
CA SER A 478 -4.72 -15.30 -2.15
C SER A 478 -5.83 -15.96 -2.97
N VAL A 479 -6.72 -15.15 -3.59
CA VAL A 479 -7.73 -15.61 -4.56
C VAL A 479 -7.05 -16.28 -5.74
N GLY A 480 -5.89 -15.79 -6.13
CA GLY A 480 -5.13 -16.38 -7.22
C GLY A 480 -4.52 -17.73 -6.93
N ILE A 481 -4.00 -17.92 -5.73
CA ILE A 481 -3.59 -19.23 -5.23
C ILE A 481 -4.82 -20.15 -5.19
N LEU A 482 -5.94 -19.69 -4.63
CA LEU A 482 -7.20 -20.45 -4.57
C LEU A 482 -7.68 -20.92 -5.95
N VAL A 483 -7.69 -20.05 -6.96
CA VAL A 483 -8.07 -20.38 -8.34
C VAL A 483 -7.15 -21.42 -8.96
N ASN A 484 -5.85 -21.34 -8.70
CA ASN A 484 -4.90 -22.36 -9.18
C ASN A 484 -5.06 -23.70 -8.45
N LEU A 485 -5.53 -23.70 -7.20
CA LEU A 485 -5.78 -24.90 -6.40
C LEU A 485 -7.11 -25.62 -6.74
N MET A 486 -8.02 -24.99 -7.50
CA MET A 486 -9.31 -25.59 -7.84
C MET A 486 -9.19 -26.78 -8.81
N PRO A 487 -9.84 -27.94 -8.52
CA PRO A 487 -9.85 -29.14 -9.37
C PRO A 487 -10.25 -28.83 -10.81
N ARG A 488 -9.57 -29.45 -11.78
CA ARG A 488 -9.96 -29.37 -13.20
C ARG A 488 -11.28 -30.10 -13.39
N SER A 489 -12.30 -29.41 -13.88
CA SER A 489 -13.48 -30.08 -14.41
C SER A 489 -13.09 -30.82 -15.70
N SER A 490 -13.16 -32.15 -15.69
CA SER A 490 -12.68 -32.99 -16.80
C SER A 490 -13.66 -33.12 -17.97
N SER A 491 -14.81 -32.45 -17.92
CA SER A 491 -15.94 -32.78 -18.81
C SER A 491 -15.91 -32.12 -20.20
N CYS A 492 -15.11 -31.07 -20.44
CA CYS A 492 -15.14 -30.36 -21.74
C CYS A 492 -13.75 -30.04 -22.32
N ARG A 493 -13.33 -30.77 -23.38
CA ARG A 493 -12.01 -30.56 -24.05
C ARG A 493 -11.85 -29.16 -24.67
N SER A 494 -12.93 -28.52 -25.13
CA SER A 494 -12.88 -27.17 -25.72
C SER A 494 -12.56 -26.09 -24.68
N HIS A 495 -12.92 -26.30 -23.41
CA HIS A 495 -12.65 -25.35 -22.32
C HIS A 495 -11.25 -25.49 -21.74
N GLN A 496 -10.55 -26.61 -21.99
CA GLN A 496 -9.20 -26.85 -21.45
C GLN A 496 -8.14 -25.89 -22.00
N SER A 497 -8.23 -25.49 -23.29
CA SER A 497 -7.26 -24.55 -23.87
C SER A 497 -7.46 -23.13 -23.35
N LEU A 498 -8.72 -22.67 -23.26
CA LEU A 498 -9.07 -21.34 -22.74
C LEU A 498 -8.79 -21.23 -21.24
N SER A 499 -9.17 -22.25 -20.44
CA SER A 499 -8.82 -22.35 -19.01
C SER A 499 -7.30 -22.34 -18.83
N GLY A 500 -6.54 -23.05 -19.67
CA GLY A 500 -5.08 -23.01 -19.68
C GLY A 500 -4.52 -21.61 -19.95
N ALA A 501 -5.02 -20.92 -20.97
CA ALA A 501 -4.57 -19.57 -21.32
C ALA A 501 -4.89 -18.55 -20.22
N LEU A 502 -6.10 -18.59 -19.66
CA LEU A 502 -6.52 -17.73 -18.56
C LEU A 502 -5.67 -17.94 -17.31
N ARG A 503 -5.34 -19.19 -16.96
CA ARG A 503 -4.42 -19.51 -15.85
C ARG A 503 -3.02 -18.95 -16.10
N ILE A 504 -2.49 -19.05 -17.33
CA ILE A 504 -1.17 -18.49 -17.66
C ILE A 504 -1.19 -16.97 -17.51
N ALA A 505 -2.17 -16.29 -18.10
CA ALA A 505 -2.33 -14.84 -17.99
C ALA A 505 -2.44 -14.40 -16.52
N PHE A 506 -3.21 -15.14 -15.74
CA PHE A 506 -3.39 -14.88 -14.32
C PHE A 506 -2.11 -15.11 -13.48
N ASN A 507 -1.32 -16.16 -13.77
CA ASN A 507 -0.03 -16.38 -13.11
C ASN A 507 1.01 -15.30 -13.48
N VAL A 508 1.02 -14.83 -14.74
CA VAL A 508 1.85 -13.69 -15.17
C VAL A 508 1.47 -12.44 -14.38
N TYR A 509 0.17 -12.20 -14.21
CA TYR A 509 -0.35 -11.12 -13.39
C TYR A 509 0.10 -11.23 -11.91
N LEU A 510 -0.01 -12.42 -11.29
CA LEU A 510 0.48 -12.63 -9.92
C LEU A 510 1.99 -12.40 -9.78
N LEU A 511 2.79 -12.83 -10.76
CA LEU A 511 4.25 -12.60 -10.74
C LEU A 511 4.58 -11.10 -10.84
N TYR A 512 3.81 -10.35 -11.61
CA TYR A 512 3.95 -8.90 -11.69
C TYR A 512 3.62 -8.23 -10.35
N VAL A 513 2.47 -8.57 -9.74
CA VAL A 513 2.07 -8.07 -8.41
C VAL A 513 3.11 -8.43 -7.35
N PHE A 514 3.60 -9.67 -7.35
CA PHE A 514 4.64 -10.11 -6.41
C PHE A 514 5.95 -9.35 -6.61
N ARG A 515 6.38 -9.11 -7.86
CA ARG A 515 7.58 -8.32 -8.17
C ARG A 515 7.47 -6.89 -7.64
N VAL A 516 6.31 -6.27 -7.76
CA VAL A 516 6.02 -4.95 -7.19
C VAL A 516 6.16 -4.99 -5.67
N VAL A 517 5.46 -5.92 -5.01
CA VAL A 517 5.46 -6.02 -3.55
C VAL A 517 6.87 -6.28 -3.03
N LEU A 518 7.61 -7.16 -3.71
CA LEU A 518 9.00 -7.47 -3.37
C LEU A 518 9.93 -6.27 -3.57
N LYS A 519 9.72 -5.45 -4.61
CA LYS A 519 10.48 -4.20 -4.80
C LYS A 519 10.19 -3.20 -3.69
N SER A 520 8.93 -2.98 -3.33
CA SER A 520 8.56 -2.09 -2.23
C SER A 520 9.11 -2.57 -0.90
N PHE A 521 8.98 -3.88 -0.62
CA PHE A 521 9.56 -4.51 0.55
C PHE A 521 11.08 -4.40 0.56
N TRP A 522 11.76 -4.66 -0.56
CA TRP A 522 13.21 -4.52 -0.65
C TRP A 522 13.66 -3.07 -0.45
N ALA A 523 12.96 -2.09 -1.02
CA ALA A 523 13.24 -0.68 -0.79
C ALA A 523 13.12 -0.33 0.71
N GLN A 524 12.08 -0.82 1.39
CA GLN A 524 11.90 -0.65 2.83
C GLN A 524 13.02 -1.34 3.63
N VAL A 525 13.36 -2.59 3.29
CA VAL A 525 14.48 -3.30 3.90
C VAL A 525 15.78 -2.51 3.72
N MET A 526 16.05 -1.99 2.53
CA MET A 526 17.24 -1.18 2.28
C MET A 526 17.21 0.15 3.08
N GLU A 527 16.05 0.78 3.22
CA GLU A 527 15.90 1.97 4.06
C GLU A 527 16.25 1.68 5.51
N ILE A 528 15.73 0.58 6.04
CA ILE A 528 15.92 0.15 7.43
C ILE A 528 17.37 -0.28 7.69
N PHE A 529 17.94 -1.12 6.82
CA PHE A 529 19.23 -1.78 7.08
C PHE A 529 20.44 -1.05 6.51
N VAL A 530 20.27 -0.23 5.47
CA VAL A 530 21.38 0.46 4.79
C VAL A 530 21.40 1.95 5.12
N ASN A 531 20.23 2.58 5.32
CA ASN A 531 20.13 4.01 5.60
C ASN A 531 19.83 4.32 7.07
N GLY A 532 20.25 3.46 8.02
CA GLY A 532 20.00 3.52 9.47
C GLY A 532 20.48 4.77 10.23
N VAL A 533 20.68 5.88 9.53
CA VAL A 533 21.00 7.22 10.04
C VAL A 533 19.72 8.07 10.21
N ARG A 534 18.55 7.59 9.77
CA ARG A 534 17.30 8.35 9.84
C ARG A 534 16.42 7.84 10.99
N PRO A 535 15.80 8.72 11.80
CA PRO A 535 14.80 8.30 12.77
C PRO A 535 13.61 7.65 12.07
N ASP A 536 12.91 6.77 12.78
CA ASP A 536 11.73 6.07 12.29
C ASP A 536 10.71 7.08 11.78
N LYS A 537 10.49 7.08 10.47
CA LYS A 537 9.43 7.87 9.86
C LYS A 537 8.09 7.21 10.15
N VAL A 538 7.07 8.04 10.31
CA VAL A 538 5.69 7.58 10.38
C VAL A 538 5.27 7.09 9.00
N TYR A 539 4.81 5.84 8.90
CA TYR A 539 4.31 5.25 7.66
C TYR A 539 2.80 5.27 7.65
N THR A 540 2.19 5.95 6.69
CA THR A 540 0.74 5.93 6.52
C THR A 540 0.33 4.79 5.58
N ILE A 541 -0.34 3.76 6.10
CA ILE A 541 -1.03 2.75 5.29
C ILE A 541 -2.52 3.11 5.24
N CYS A 542 -3.02 3.46 4.06
CA CYS A 542 -4.44 3.71 3.86
C CYS A 542 -5.19 2.43 3.45
N ILE A 543 -6.18 2.04 4.23
CA ILE A 543 -7.07 0.89 3.99
C ILE A 543 -8.46 1.43 3.61
N GLY A 544 -8.77 1.40 2.30
CA GLY A 544 -9.90 2.15 1.77
C GLY A 544 -9.57 3.65 1.75
N SER A 545 -10.04 4.38 0.73
CA SER A 545 -9.69 5.78 0.44
C SER A 545 -10.01 6.80 1.56
N THR A 546 -10.48 6.34 2.72
CA THR A 546 -10.92 7.17 3.85
C THR A 546 -10.19 6.85 5.16
N HIS A 547 -9.42 5.76 5.25
CA HIS A 547 -8.82 5.34 6.54
C HIS A 547 -7.32 5.10 6.41
N CYS A 548 -6.57 6.14 6.71
CA CYS A 548 -5.12 6.15 6.74
C CYS A 548 -4.63 5.88 8.17
N TYR A 549 -3.80 4.85 8.32
CA TYR A 549 -3.22 4.43 9.59
C TYR A 549 -1.73 4.72 9.58
N ASP A 550 -1.30 5.55 10.52
CA ASP A 550 0.08 5.91 10.73
C ASP A 550 0.77 4.87 11.63
N PHE A 551 1.82 4.24 11.13
CA PHE A 551 2.66 3.28 11.82
C PHE A 551 3.98 3.94 12.17
N TYR A 552 4.34 3.91 13.44
CA TYR A 552 5.68 4.23 13.91
C TYR A 552 6.49 2.93 13.82
N LEU A 553 7.59 2.92 13.07
CA LEU A 553 8.57 1.81 13.15
C LEU A 553 9.40 1.94 14.42
#